data_AF-A0A0Q9X4Q5-F1
#
_entry.id   AF-A0A0Q9X4Q5-F1
#
_cell.length_a   1.000
_cell.length_b   1.000
_cell.length_c   1.000
_cell.angle_alpha   90.00
_cell.angle_beta   90.00
_cell.angle_gamma   90.00
#
_symmetry.space_group_name_H-M   'P 1'
#
loop_
_entity.id
_entity.type
_entity.pdbx_description
1 polymer ?
#
loop_
_entity_poly.entity_id
_entity_poly.type
_entity_poly.pdbx_seq_one_letter_code
_entity_poly.pdbx_strand_id
1 'polypeptide(L)'
;MRKVFVILVIVKLWLVLILITNNAALLKLTNARCTVYNESWVKVNVCRLKAISRNKTVFNFNATILYPTYQISINGQLLKKANGYKPWLFNTSVDFCRFIRRPYNPIFILYAKAIRDFVNFNHTCPYVVSLRSKYM
;
A
#
# COMPACT_ATOMS: atom_id res chain seq x y z
N MET A 1 37.26 -8.40 34.48
CA MET A 1 36.22 -7.33 34.48
C MET A 1 36.43 -6.27 33.39
N ARG A 2 37.60 -5.62 33.30
CA ARG A 2 37.86 -4.54 32.30
C ARG A 2 37.68 -4.96 30.83
N LYS A 3 38.13 -6.15 30.43
CA LYS A 3 37.99 -6.66 29.05
C LYS A 3 36.53 -6.93 28.65
N VAL A 4 35.72 -7.43 29.59
CA VAL A 4 34.29 -7.70 29.36
C VAL A 4 33.52 -6.41 29.12
N PHE A 5 33.84 -5.37 29.89
CA PHE A 5 33.24 -4.04 29.71
C PHE A 5 33.57 -3.44 28.34
N VAL A 6 34.82 -3.56 27.89
CA VAL A 6 35.24 -3.08 26.56
C VAL A 6 34.50 -3.82 25.44
N ILE A 7 34.35 -5.15 25.55
CA ILE A 7 33.62 -5.96 24.56
C ILE A 7 32.15 -5.54 24.49
N LEU A 8 31.48 -5.32 25.63
CA LEU A 8 30.09 -4.88 25.67
C LEU A 8 29.88 -3.50 25.05
N VAL A 9 30.83 -2.57 25.26
CA VAL A 9 30.80 -1.25 24.63
C VAL A 9 30.94 -1.36 23.11
N ILE A 10 31.88 -2.17 22.63
CA ILE A 10 32.08 -2.38 21.18
C ILE A 10 30.84 -3.00 20.54
N VAL A 11 30.25 -4.03 21.16
CA VAL A 11 29.03 -4.69 20.64
C VAL A 11 27.85 -3.71 20.59
N LYS A 12 27.68 -2.88 21.62
CA LYS A 12 26.65 -1.82 21.62
C LYS A 12 26.88 -0.80 20.50
N LEU A 13 28.12 -0.34 20.34
CA LEU A 13 28.46 0.65 19.31
C LEU A 13 28.20 0.10 17.91
N TRP A 14 28.53 -1.17 17.69
CA TRP A 14 28.31 -1.87 16.42
C TRP A 14 26.81 -2.04 16.12
N LEU A 15 26.01 -2.42 17.12
CA LEU A 15 24.55 -2.52 17.01
C LEU A 15 23.90 -1.16 16.69
N VAL A 16 24.34 -0.08 17.33
CA VAL A 16 23.86 1.28 17.06
C VAL A 16 24.22 1.69 15.62
N LEU A 17 25.43 1.41 15.15
CA LEU A 17 25.86 1.73 13.80
C LEU A 17 25.00 1.02 12.74
N ILE A 18 24.71 -0.27 12.94
CA ILE A 18 23.84 -1.06 12.04
C ILE A 18 22.43 -0.46 11.96
N LEU A 19 21.86 -0.05 13.09
CA LEU A 19 20.51 0.53 13.15
C LEU A 19 20.41 1.86 12.39
N ILE A 20 21.48 2.66 12.38
CA ILE A 20 21.53 3.97 11.67
C ILE A 20 21.61 3.78 10.16
N THR A 21 22.18 2.68 9.66
CA THR A 21 22.36 2.43 8.22
C THR A 21 21.12 1.91 7.49
N ASN A 22 19.93 1.96 8.11
CA ASN A 22 18.69 1.56 7.45
C ASN A 22 18.35 2.54 6.31
N ASN A 23 18.78 2.19 5.09
CA ASN A 23 18.33 2.85 3.87
C ASN A 23 16.85 2.54 3.66
N ALA A 24 15.99 3.51 3.95
CA ALA A 24 14.57 3.41 3.59
C ALA A 24 14.44 3.28 2.07
N ALA A 25 13.74 2.24 1.61
CA ALA A 25 13.46 2.06 0.19
C ALA A 25 12.57 3.22 -0.30
N LEU A 26 13.09 4.06 -1.21
CA LEU A 26 12.32 5.14 -1.81
C LEU A 26 11.40 4.57 -2.90
N LEU A 27 10.12 4.42 -2.60
CA LEU A 27 9.10 4.02 -3.57
C LEU A 27 8.64 5.25 -4.37
N LYS A 28 8.91 5.25 -5.69
CA LYS A 28 8.44 6.29 -6.61
C LYS A 28 7.48 5.70 -7.63
N LEU A 29 6.25 6.22 -7.66
CA LEU A 29 5.25 5.86 -8.66
C LEU A 29 5.51 6.62 -9.96
N THR A 30 5.66 5.89 -11.07
CA THR A 30 5.98 6.47 -12.39
C THR A 30 4.79 6.47 -13.34
N ASN A 31 3.86 5.51 -13.19
CA ASN A 31 2.68 5.38 -14.03
C ASN A 31 1.51 4.82 -13.22
N ALA A 32 0.28 5.24 -13.55
CA ALA A 32 -0.95 4.66 -13.03
C ALA A 32 -1.98 4.60 -14.16
N ARG A 33 -2.54 3.41 -14.39
CA ARG A 33 -3.62 3.17 -15.36
C ARG A 33 -4.79 2.53 -14.63
N CYS A 34 -5.95 3.17 -14.67
CA CYS A 34 -7.19 2.62 -14.13
C CYS A 34 -8.11 2.23 -15.27
N THR A 35 -8.64 1.01 -15.21
CA THR A 35 -9.62 0.48 -16.18
C THR A 35 -10.84 0.00 -15.43
N VAL A 36 -12.02 0.33 -15.92
CA VAL A 36 -13.30 -0.13 -15.38
C VAL A 36 -13.91 -1.07 -16.41
N TYR A 37 -14.25 -2.28 -15.97
CA TYR A 37 -14.90 -3.27 -16.85
C TYR A 37 -16.42 -3.16 -16.80
N ASN A 38 -16.98 -2.71 -15.68
CA ASN A 38 -18.42 -2.54 -15.48
C ASN A 38 -18.71 -1.15 -14.92
N GLU A 39 -18.95 -0.21 -15.82
CA GLU A 39 -19.22 1.20 -15.49
C GLU A 39 -20.56 1.41 -14.78
N SER A 40 -21.51 0.50 -14.97
CA SER A 40 -22.80 0.52 -14.27
C SER A 40 -22.64 0.25 -12.77
N TRP A 41 -21.58 -0.46 -12.36
CA TRP A 41 -21.33 -0.79 -10.96
C TRP A 41 -20.37 0.18 -10.27
N VAL A 42 -19.28 0.53 -10.95
CA VAL A 42 -18.22 1.39 -10.39
C VAL A 42 -17.87 2.46 -11.40
N LYS A 43 -17.87 3.71 -10.98
CA LYS A 43 -17.46 4.84 -11.81
C LYS A 43 -16.15 5.42 -11.29
N VAL A 44 -15.08 5.39 -12.08
CA VAL A 44 -13.81 6.04 -11.73
C VAL A 44 -13.82 7.48 -12.25
N ASN A 45 -13.91 8.45 -11.34
CA ASN A 45 -13.97 9.87 -11.67
C ASN A 45 -12.57 10.47 -11.85
N VAL A 46 -11.59 10.03 -11.06
CA VAL A 46 -10.21 10.53 -11.11
C VAL A 46 -9.24 9.38 -10.94
N CYS A 47 -8.28 9.26 -11.85
CA CYS A 47 -7.13 8.38 -11.71
C CYS A 47 -5.93 9.07 -12.37
N ARG A 48 -5.10 9.75 -11.59
CA ARG A 48 -3.92 10.43 -12.12
C ARG A 48 -2.79 10.53 -11.10
N LEU A 49 -1.57 10.42 -11.60
CA LEU A 49 -0.37 10.81 -10.87
C LEU A 49 -0.07 12.29 -11.12
N LYS A 50 0.24 13.03 -10.06
CA LYS A 50 0.65 14.44 -10.10
C LYS A 50 2.04 14.58 -9.48
N ALA A 51 3.01 15.07 -10.24
CA ALA A 51 4.30 15.45 -9.70
C ALA A 51 4.18 16.80 -8.99
N ILE A 52 4.37 16.82 -7.67
CA ILE A 52 4.40 18.05 -6.87
C ILE A 52 5.83 18.61 -6.86
N SER A 53 6.84 17.75 -6.79
CA SER A 53 8.26 18.10 -6.91
C SER A 53 9.07 16.95 -7.51
N ARG A 54 10.37 17.15 -7.80
CA ARG A 54 11.26 16.12 -8.38
C ARG A 54 11.23 14.78 -7.62
N ASN A 55 11.09 14.85 -6.29
CA ASN A 55 11.09 13.70 -5.38
C ASN A 55 9.72 13.40 -4.77
N LYS A 56 8.66 14.15 -5.14
CA LYS A 56 7.31 13.97 -4.60
C LYS A 56 6.30 13.83 -5.73
N THR A 57 5.91 12.59 -5.98
CA THR A 57 4.81 12.22 -6.88
C THR A 57 3.63 11.78 -6.03
N VAL A 58 2.44 12.26 -6.38
CA VAL A 58 1.22 12.01 -5.63
C VAL A 58 0.17 11.34 -6.50
N PHE A 59 -0.46 10.29 -6.00
CA PHE A 59 -1.56 9.59 -6.64
C PHE A 59 -2.91 10.14 -6.16
N ASN A 60 -3.69 10.66 -7.11
CA ASN A 60 -5.06 11.10 -6.88
C ASN A 60 -6.02 10.08 -7.48
N PHE A 61 -6.85 9.49 -6.62
CA PHE A 61 -7.83 8.49 -7.01
C PHE A 61 -9.21 8.84 -6.45
N ASN A 62 -10.22 8.76 -7.30
CA ASN A 62 -11.62 8.92 -6.93
C ASN A 62 -12.46 7.94 -7.74
N ALA A 63 -13.15 7.03 -7.05
CA ALA A 63 -14.11 6.11 -7.62
C ALA A 63 -15.41 6.15 -6.83
N THR A 64 -16.54 5.89 -7.47
CA THR A 64 -17.86 5.81 -6.82
C THR A 64 -18.43 4.43 -7.07
N ILE A 65 -18.83 3.76 -5.99
CA ILE A 65 -19.59 2.52 -6.05
C ILE A 65 -21.07 2.90 -6.10
N LEU A 66 -21.79 2.46 -7.13
CA LEU A 66 -23.17 2.86 -7.39
C LEU A 66 -24.21 1.98 -6.68
N TYR A 67 -23.85 0.74 -6.36
CA TYR A 67 -24.74 -0.24 -5.72
C TYR A 67 -24.15 -0.79 -4.41
N PRO A 68 -24.99 -1.12 -3.40
CA PRO A 68 -24.51 -1.59 -2.11
C PRO A 68 -23.74 -2.89 -2.28
N THR A 69 -22.43 -2.84 -1.99
CA THR A 69 -21.55 -3.98 -2.19
C THR A 69 -21.17 -4.59 -0.84
N TYR A 70 -21.54 -5.86 -0.65
CA TYR A 70 -21.30 -6.63 0.59
C TYR A 70 -20.03 -7.47 0.56
N GLN A 71 -19.53 -7.75 -0.64
CA GLN A 71 -18.31 -8.54 -0.86
C GLN A 71 -17.50 -7.88 -1.97
N ILE A 72 -16.26 -7.53 -1.67
CA ILE A 72 -15.35 -6.88 -2.61
C ILE A 72 -14.08 -7.74 -2.65
N SER A 73 -13.89 -8.46 -3.75
CA SER A 73 -12.68 -9.26 -3.97
C SER A 73 -11.60 -8.38 -4.59
N ILE A 74 -10.48 -8.21 -3.90
CA ILE A 74 -9.30 -7.48 -4.40
C ILE A 74 -8.23 -8.51 -4.69
N ASN A 75 -7.80 -8.60 -5.95
CA ASN A 75 -6.64 -9.39 -6.34
C ASN A 75 -5.46 -8.46 -6.61
N GLY A 76 -4.37 -8.68 -5.89
CA GLY A 76 -3.13 -7.93 -6.05
C GLY A 76 -1.97 -8.86 -6.39
N GLN A 77 -1.23 -8.49 -7.43
CA GLN A 77 0.00 -9.17 -7.81
C GLN A 77 1.14 -8.17 -7.96
N LEU A 78 2.31 -8.50 -7.42
CA LEU A 78 3.53 -7.74 -7.65
C LEU A 78 4.36 -8.39 -8.75
N LEU A 79 4.60 -7.62 -9.81
CA LEU A 79 5.38 -8.02 -10.96
C LEU A 79 6.69 -7.23 -11.01
N LYS A 80 7.79 -7.92 -11.29
CA LYS A 80 9.10 -7.30 -11.55
C LYS A 80 9.34 -7.26 -13.07
N LYS A 81 9.73 -6.09 -13.57
CA LYS A 81 10.18 -5.93 -14.95
C LYS A 81 11.59 -6.50 -15.12
N ALA A 82 11.71 -7.53 -15.95
CA ALA A 82 12.96 -8.13 -16.39
C ALA A 82 12.82 -8.41 -17.91
N ASN A 83 13.10 -9.62 -18.38
CA ASN A 83 12.71 -10.10 -19.72
C ASN A 83 11.19 -10.34 -19.76
N GLY A 84 10.42 -9.24 -19.73
CA GLY A 84 8.98 -9.25 -19.49
C GLY A 84 8.62 -9.00 -18.01
N TYR A 85 7.32 -8.95 -17.72
CA TYR A 85 6.82 -8.85 -16.35
C TYR A 85 6.72 -10.26 -15.74
N LYS A 86 7.53 -10.52 -14.70
CA LYS A 86 7.52 -11.80 -13.98
C LYS A 86 6.90 -11.64 -12.59
N PRO A 87 6.09 -12.59 -12.12
CA PRO A 87 5.65 -12.64 -10.73
C PRO A 87 6.85 -12.55 -9.80
N TRP A 88 6.79 -11.66 -8.81
CA TRP A 88 7.89 -11.45 -7.90
C TRP A 88 7.56 -12.00 -6.52
N LEU A 89 6.93 -11.20 -5.66
CA LEU A 89 6.88 -11.50 -4.22
C LEU A 89 5.51 -12.03 -3.77
N PHE A 90 4.41 -11.53 -4.33
CA PHE A 90 3.07 -11.94 -3.92
C PHE A 90 2.06 -11.88 -5.06
N ASN A 91 1.16 -12.84 -5.02
CA ASN A 91 -0.06 -12.95 -5.79
C ASN A 91 -1.15 -13.40 -4.82
N THR A 92 -1.97 -12.48 -4.33
CA THR A 92 -2.95 -12.78 -3.29
C THR A 92 -4.27 -12.08 -3.58
N SER A 93 -5.36 -12.77 -3.29
CA SER A 93 -6.69 -12.19 -3.22
C SER A 93 -7.12 -11.98 -1.77
N VAL A 94 -7.92 -10.94 -1.54
CA VAL A 94 -8.48 -10.60 -0.23
C VAL A 94 -9.91 -10.14 -0.43
N ASP A 95 -10.85 -10.72 0.32
CA ASP A 95 -12.16 -10.11 0.53
C ASP A 95 -12.01 -8.90 1.45
N PHE A 96 -12.17 -7.70 0.88
CA PHE A 96 -12.00 -6.42 1.55
C PHE A 96 -13.03 -6.20 2.65
N CYS A 97 -14.29 -6.59 2.45
CA CYS A 97 -15.33 -6.46 3.45
C CYS A 97 -15.06 -7.34 4.68
N ARG A 98 -14.59 -8.56 4.44
CA ARG A 98 -14.12 -9.44 5.52
C ARG A 98 -12.87 -8.88 6.21
N PHE A 99 -11.94 -8.33 5.43
CA PHE A 99 -10.67 -7.80 5.93
C PHE A 99 -10.86 -6.60 6.87
N ILE A 100 -11.74 -5.65 6.54
CA ILE A 100 -12.02 -4.49 7.38
C ILE A 100 -12.59 -4.90 8.74
N ARG A 101 -13.43 -5.95 8.79
CA ARG A 101 -13.96 -6.50 10.05
C ARG A 101 -12.91 -7.25 10.85
N ARG A 102 -12.13 -8.10 10.19
CA ARG A 102 -11.08 -8.90 10.82
C ARG A 102 -9.89 -9.04 9.88
N PRO A 103 -8.81 -8.26 10.07
CA PRO A 103 -7.61 -8.37 9.24
C PRO A 103 -6.97 -9.75 9.41
N TYR A 104 -6.79 -10.47 8.30
CA TYR A 104 -6.25 -11.84 8.31
C TYR A 104 -5.04 -12.04 7.41
N ASN A 105 -4.82 -11.16 6.42
CA ASN A 105 -3.71 -11.26 5.49
C ASN A 105 -2.60 -10.26 5.87
N PRO A 106 -1.41 -10.71 6.29
CA PRO A 106 -0.34 -9.83 6.79
C PRO A 106 0.19 -8.86 5.71
N ILE A 107 0.23 -9.28 4.45
CA ILE A 107 0.64 -8.43 3.33
C ILE A 107 -0.36 -7.30 3.16
N PHE A 108 -1.66 -7.61 3.17
CA PHE A 108 -2.70 -6.60 3.05
C PHE A 108 -2.79 -5.70 4.27
N ILE A 109 -2.44 -6.18 5.48
CA ILE A 109 -2.28 -5.34 6.68
C ILE A 109 -1.19 -4.29 6.49
N LEU A 110 -0.04 -4.66 5.92
CA LEU A 110 1.04 -3.72 5.63
C LEU A 110 0.57 -2.64 4.64
N TYR A 111 -0.08 -3.04 3.55
CA TYR A 111 -0.64 -2.10 2.58
C TYR A 111 -1.69 -1.19 3.20
N ALA A 112 -2.64 -1.75 3.94
CA ALA A 112 -3.70 -0.99 4.60
C ALA A 112 -3.10 0.06 5.56
N LYS A 113 -2.09 -0.30 6.35
CA LYS A 113 -1.40 0.64 7.24
C LYS A 113 -0.71 1.78 6.48
N ALA A 114 -0.08 1.49 5.35
CA ALA A 114 0.61 2.50 4.55
C ALA A 114 -0.34 3.51 3.90
N ILE A 115 -1.57 3.09 3.55
CA ILE A 115 -2.52 3.93 2.81
C ILE A 115 -3.63 4.52 3.69
N ARG A 116 -3.80 4.04 4.94
CA ARG A 116 -4.95 4.36 5.81
C ARG A 116 -5.19 5.86 5.96
N ASP A 117 -4.12 6.63 6.14
CA ASP A 117 -4.20 8.08 6.39
C ASP A 117 -4.54 8.88 5.12
N PHE A 118 -4.43 8.25 3.95
CA PHE A 118 -4.70 8.86 2.66
C PHE A 118 -6.07 8.49 2.09
N VAL A 119 -6.75 7.46 2.61
CA VAL A 119 -8.00 6.93 2.04
C VAL A 119 -9.18 7.04 3.00
N ASN A 120 -10.39 7.24 2.47
CA ASN A 120 -11.61 7.38 3.27
C ASN A 120 -12.40 6.06 3.44
N PHE A 121 -11.73 4.91 3.55
CA PHE A 121 -12.38 3.57 3.56
C PHE A 121 -12.60 2.99 4.95
N ASN A 122 -12.52 3.80 6.01
CA ASN A 122 -12.50 3.34 7.40
C ASN A 122 -13.88 2.94 7.98
N HIS A 123 -14.89 2.74 7.13
CA HIS A 123 -16.22 2.30 7.54
C HIS A 123 -16.46 0.83 7.22
N THR A 124 -17.37 0.19 7.94
CA THR A 124 -17.76 -1.21 7.71
C THR A 124 -18.70 -1.34 6.50
N CYS A 125 -18.60 -2.45 5.76
CA CYS A 125 -19.50 -2.76 4.65
C CYS A 125 -20.97 -2.84 5.12
N PRO A 126 -21.96 -2.50 4.26
CA PRO A 126 -21.86 -2.34 2.80
C PRO A 126 -21.32 -0.99 2.31
N TYR A 127 -20.54 -1.00 1.23
CA TYR A 127 -20.05 0.23 0.58
C TYR A 127 -21.05 0.74 -0.47
N VAL A 128 -21.52 1.98 -0.28
CA VAL A 128 -22.32 2.77 -1.23
C VAL A 128 -21.84 4.22 -1.19
N VAL A 129 -20.54 4.41 -1.43
CA VAL A 129 -19.86 5.68 -1.13
C VAL A 129 -18.87 6.04 -2.23
N SER A 130 -18.62 7.35 -2.41
CA SER A 130 -17.48 7.84 -3.17
C SER A 130 -16.18 7.55 -2.42
N LEU A 131 -15.40 6.64 -3.00
CA LEU A 131 -14.07 6.26 -2.58
C LEU A 131 -13.04 7.28 -3.06
N ARG A 132 -12.37 7.96 -2.14
CA ARG A 132 -11.34 8.97 -2.45
C ARG A 132 -10.01 8.68 -1.73
N SER A 133 -8.92 8.82 -2.47
CA SER A 133 -7.56 8.95 -1.92
C SER A 133 -7.12 10.41 -2.02
N LYS A 134 -6.71 11.01 -0.90
CA LYS A 134 -6.24 12.39 -0.79
C LYS A 134 -4.73 12.39 -0.56
N TYR A 135 -3.99 12.78 -1.60
CA TYR A 135 -2.56 13.07 -1.57
C TYR A 135 -1.63 11.91 -1.10
N MET A 136 -1.80 10.69 -1.65
CA MET A 136 -0.90 9.54 -1.41
C MET A 136 0.39 9.61 -2.23
#